data_AF-A0A2V6Y086-F1
#
_entry.id   AF-A0A2V6Y086-F1
#
_cell.length_a   1.000
_cell.length_b   1.000
_cell.length_c   1.000
_cell.angle_alpha   90.00
_cell.angle_beta   90.00
_cell.angle_gamma   90.00
#
_symmetry.space_group_name_H-M   'P 1'
#
loop_
_entity.id
_entity.type
_entity.pdbx_description
1 polymer ?
#
loop_
_entity_poly.entity_id
_entity_poly.type
_entity_poly.pdbx_seq_one_letter_code
_entity_poly.pdbx_strand_id
1 'polypeptide(L)' 'MTPVGDQAHTPRRAGVGRRSTLGLYAPLIDRLLREDPGLSTAEILNLLRGAGYEGGKTALYELVRRLRLLASG' A
#
# COMPACT_ATOMS: atom_id res chain seq x y z
N MET A 1 31.01 -24.91 23.22
CA MET A 1 30.37 -23.65 23.64
C MET A 1 30.13 -22.83 22.38
N THR A 2 28.90 -22.81 21.89
CA THR A 2 28.51 -22.03 20.69
C THR A 2 27.75 -20.80 21.18
N PRO A 3 28.10 -19.57 20.78
CA PRO A 3 27.32 -18.41 21.17
C PRO A 3 26.04 -18.34 20.33
N VAL A 4 24.91 -18.22 21.01
CA VAL A 4 23.58 -17.88 20.49
C VAL A 4 23.25 -16.46 20.94
N GLY A 5 22.67 -15.67 20.04
CA GLY A 5 22.18 -14.30 20.24
C GLY A 5 22.45 -13.51 18.96
N ASP A 6 21.67 -13.67 17.90
CA ASP A 6 20.31 -13.14 17.70
C ASP A 6 20.21 -11.61 17.85
N GLN A 7 19.46 -10.99 16.94
CA GLN A 7 19.06 -9.57 16.93
C GLN A 7 20.12 -8.54 16.46
N ALA A 8 20.41 -8.54 15.15
CA ALA A 8 20.68 -7.29 14.46
C ALA A 8 20.06 -7.33 13.06
N HIS A 9 18.72 -7.43 13.02
CA HIS A 9 17.97 -7.01 11.84
C HIS A 9 18.13 -5.50 11.73
N THR A 10 19.28 -5.07 11.20
CA THR A 10 19.52 -3.68 10.83
C THR A 10 18.34 -3.26 9.96
N PRO A 11 17.62 -2.16 10.30
CA PRO A 11 16.55 -1.68 9.45
C PRO A 11 17.19 -1.24 8.14
N ARG A 12 17.17 -2.15 7.17
CA ARG A 12 17.58 -1.95 5.79
C ARG A 12 16.90 -0.68 5.34
N ARG A 13 17.71 0.33 5.04
CA ARG A 13 17.34 1.66 4.57
C ARG A 13 16.08 1.57 3.69
N ALA A 14 14.92 1.81 4.28
CA ALA A 14 13.63 1.79 3.58
C ALA A 14 13.40 3.14 2.88
N GLY A 15 14.44 3.63 2.21
CA GLY A 15 14.38 4.78 1.32
C GLY A 15 14.16 4.27 -0.09
N VAL A 16 13.14 4.77 -0.76
CA VAL A 16 13.00 4.78 -2.24
C VAL A 16 12.49 3.50 -2.93
N GLY A 17 12.36 2.33 -2.27
CA GLY A 17 11.77 1.12 -2.90
C GLY A 17 10.26 0.90 -2.69
N ARG A 18 9.67 1.48 -1.64
CA ARG A 18 8.29 1.15 -1.18
C ARG A 18 7.18 1.97 -1.85
N ARG A 19 7.51 3.10 -2.49
CA ARG A 19 6.56 3.89 -3.30
C ARG A 19 6.34 3.28 -4.69
N SER A 20 7.29 2.50 -5.20
CA SER A 20 7.24 1.97 -6.56
C SER A 20 6.13 0.93 -6.75
N THR A 21 5.83 0.12 -5.73
CA THR A 21 4.76 -0.89 -5.83
C THR A 21 3.36 -0.25 -5.83
N LEU A 22 3.12 0.75 -4.99
CA LEU A 22 1.82 1.45 -4.94
C LEU A 22 1.50 2.19 -6.24
N GLY A 23 2.52 2.76 -6.88
CA GLY A 23 2.36 3.43 -8.18
C GLY A 23 1.81 2.51 -9.27
N LEU A 24 2.18 1.22 -9.25
CA LEU A 24 1.66 0.21 -10.19
C LEU A 24 0.15 -0.04 -9.99
N TYR A 25 -0.32 0.09 -8.75
CA TYR A 25 -1.71 -0.15 -8.39
C TYR A 25 -2.57 1.12 -8.41
N ALA A 26 -1.99 2.31 -8.51
CA ALA A 26 -2.73 3.58 -8.60
C ALA A 26 -3.83 3.59 -9.68
N PRO A 27 -3.57 3.19 -10.95
CA PRO A 27 -4.63 3.16 -11.97
C PRO A 27 -5.73 2.12 -11.66
N LEU A 28 -5.38 1.01 -11.01
CA LEU A 28 -6.35 0.01 -10.57
C LEU A 28 -7.25 0.57 -9.46
N ILE A 29 -6.66 1.22 -8.47
CA ILE A 29 -7.38 1.84 -7.34
C ILE A 29 -8.30 2.95 -7.83
N ASP A 30 -7.84 3.76 -8.77
CA ASP A 30 -8.65 4.83 -9.39
C ASP A 30 -9.85 4.24 -10.14
N ARG A 31 -9.65 3.18 -10.94
CA ARG A 31 -10.77 2.49 -11.59
C ARG A 31 -11.80 1.96 -10.59
N LEU A 32 -11.33 1.27 -9.54
CA LEU A 32 -12.20 0.76 -8.48
C LEU A 32 -13.03 1.87 -7.81
N LEU A 33 -12.41 3.02 -7.54
CA LEU A 33 -13.09 4.17 -6.94
C LEU A 33 -14.04 4.90 -7.89
N ARG A 34 -13.80 4.84 -9.20
CA ARG A 34 -14.75 5.35 -10.21
C ARG A 34 -15.96 4.45 -10.37
N GLU A 35 -15.76 3.14 -10.33
CA GLU A 35 -16.83 2.14 -10.42
C GLU A 35 -17.68 2.13 -9.14
N ASP A 36 -17.03 2.17 -7.98
CA ASP A 36 -17.68 2.29 -6.67
C ASP A 36 -16.94 3.31 -5.78
N PRO A 37 -17.43 4.56 -5.68
CA PRO A 37 -16.82 5.57 -4.81
C PRO A 37 -16.95 5.25 -3.31
N GLY A 38 -17.92 4.42 -2.94
CA GLY A 38 -18.17 3.95 -1.58
C GLY A 38 -17.25 2.81 -1.14
N LEU A 39 -16.46 2.23 -2.07
CA LEU A 39 -15.64 1.05 -1.82
C LEU A 39 -14.68 1.26 -0.66
N SER A 40 -14.80 0.46 0.40
CA SER A 40 -13.99 0.66 1.61
C SER A 40 -12.50 0.50 1.34
N THR A 41 -11.67 1.34 1.98
CA THR A 41 -10.21 1.26 1.83
C THR A 41 -9.65 -0.09 2.30
N ALA A 42 -10.34 -0.76 3.22
CA ALA A 42 -10.02 -2.12 3.66
C ALA A 42 -10.24 -3.17 2.55
N GLU A 43 -11.32 -3.03 1.76
CA GLU A 43 -11.60 -3.90 0.61
C GLU A 43 -10.55 -3.70 -0.48
N ILE A 44 -10.20 -2.44 -0.78
CA ILE A 44 -9.11 -2.12 -1.71
C ILE A 44 -7.79 -2.75 -1.24
N LEU A 45 -7.48 -2.68 0.06
CA LEU A 45 -6.28 -3.33 0.61
C LEU A 45 -6.33 -4.85 0.44
N ASN A 46 -7.48 -5.48 0.67
CA ASN A 46 -7.66 -6.92 0.55
C ASN A 46 -7.45 -7.38 -0.91
N LEU A 47 -8.05 -6.66 -1.87
CA LEU A 47 -7.86 -6.90 -3.30
C LEU A 47 -6.39 -6.77 -3.71
N LEU A 48 -5.72 -5.73 -3.22
CA LEU A 48 -4.30 -5.51 -3.49
C LEU A 48 -3.43 -6.61 -2.89
N ARG A 49 -3.72 -7.05 -1.66
CA ARG A 49 -3.02 -8.18 -1.03
C ARG A 49 -3.19 -9.47 -1.84
N GLY A 50 -4.38 -9.73 -2.37
CA GLY A 50 -4.64 -10.83 -3.31
C GLY A 50 -3.84 -10.71 -4.62
N ALA A 51 -3.57 -9.50 -5.07
CA ALA A 51 -2.72 -9.22 -6.24
C ALA A 51 -1.20 -9.24 -5.96
N GLY A 52 -0.78 -9.49 -4.71
CA GLY A 52 0.64 -9.52 -4.32
C GLY A 52 1.20 -8.17 -3.85
N TYR A 53 0.34 -7.21 -3.50
CA TYR A 53 0.77 -5.96 -2.90
C TYR A 53 1.29 -6.21 -1.47
N GLU A 54 2.58 -6.03 -1.24
CA GLU A 54 3.19 -6.12 0.10
C GLU A 54 3.44 -4.74 0.76
N GLY A 55 3.03 -3.66 0.11
CA GLY A 55 3.27 -2.30 0.61
C GLY A 55 2.51 -1.98 1.90
N GLY A 56 2.80 -0.79 2.44
CA GLY A 56 2.25 -0.34 3.72
C GLY A 56 0.77 0.03 3.63
N LYS A 57 0.01 -0.29 4.67
CA LYS A 57 -1.40 0.12 4.82
C LYS A 57 -1.53 1.64 4.73
N THR A 58 -0.74 2.39 5.52
CA THR A 58 -0.81 3.87 5.57
C THR A 58 -0.64 4.53 4.21
N ALA A 59 0.31 4.05 3.39
CA ALA A 59 0.55 4.63 2.08
C ALA A 59 -0.62 4.37 1.10
N LEU A 60 -1.32 3.24 1.25
CA LEU A 60 -2.57 2.98 0.53
C LEU A 60 -3.70 3.89 1.01
N TYR A 61 -3.88 4.05 2.32
CA TYR A 61 -4.90 4.93 2.89
C TYR A 61 -4.75 6.37 2.39
N GLU A 62 -3.51 6.89 2.37
CA GLU A 62 -3.21 8.22 1.85
C GLU A 62 -3.50 8.35 0.35
N LEU A 63 -3.16 7.33 -0.45
CA LEU A 63 -3.45 7.33 -1.89
C LEU A 63 -4.96 7.35 -2.17
N VAL A 64 -5.72 6.47 -1.52
CA VAL A 64 -7.18 6.39 -1.66
C VAL A 64 -7.84 7.70 -1.22
N ARG A 65 -7.38 8.29 -0.11
CA ARG A 65 -7.86 9.59 0.36
C ARG A 65 -7.62 10.70 -0.67
N ARG A 66 -6.44 10.75 -1.29
CA ARG A 66 -6.11 11.73 -2.34
C ARG A 66 -6.98 11.52 -3.59
N LEU A 67 -7.15 10.28 -4.04
CA LEU A 67 -7.98 9.97 -5.20
C LEU A 67 -9.45 10.37 -4.98
N ARG A 68 -10.00 10.11 -3.79
CA ARG A 68 -11.35 10.58 -3.43
C ARG A 68 -11.46 12.10 -3.44
N LEU A 69 -10.47 12.81 -2.88
CA LEU A 69 -10.48 14.27 -2.88
C LEU A 69 -10.45 14.84 -4.31
N LEU A 70 -9.71 14.20 -5.22
CA LEU A 70 -9.66 14.58 -6.63
C LEU A 70 -10.96 14.26 -7.38
N ALA A 71 -11.68 13.20 -7.00
CA ALA A 71 -12.96 12.83 -7.61
C ALA A 71 -14.14 13.67 -7.10
N SER A 72 -13.99 14.28 -5.92
CA SER A 72 -14.99 15.17 -5.30
C SER A 72 -14.77 16.66 -5.57
N GLY A 73 -13.78 17.00 -6.41
CA GLY A 73 -13.39 18.37 -6.76
C GLY A 73 -13.82 18.78 -8.16
#